data_AF-A0A7Y5U0Q3-F1
#
_entry.id   AF-A0A7Y5U0Q3-F1
#
_cell.length_a   1.000
_cell.length_b   1.000
_cell.length_c   1.000
_cell.angle_alpha   90.00
_cell.angle_beta   90.00
_cell.angle_gamma   90.00
#
_symmetry.space_group_name_H-M   'P 1'
#
loop_
_entity.id
_entity.type
_entity.pdbx_description
1 polymer ?
#
loop_
_entity_poly.entity_id
_entity_poly.type
_entity_poly.pdbx_seq_one_letter_code
_entity_poly.pdbx_strand_id
1 'polypeptide(L)'
;MKPARAAVLCLIAAACGGSGSKANPTAPDPSHVLSGQTVNVVDGTPLSDVDIQLGGGSARADANGNFQLPVSGDGPYAAAITGAPVVQRRTTLTPQTNGPARISLIPASFDLGAFDEMFRATNHRLQRWASQPSVVVVASVMRYGSTATDRFTARSEQMTQAEIDTLISHLNEGLSLLTGGTYSSFASVEIERPQAGQQVIVQRTGKIVIGRYVGIGDDTGEPIIGYGNWAERTDGTVVGGTIWLDRDFDKNETARRLLRIHELGHALGYSHVARRRSVMNAALGPEPTDFDRAGAVIAFQRPIGNVAPDSDPSAGMAPAGTAQVSEGGTSWTKPIR
;
A
#
# COMPACT_ATOMS: atom_id res chain seq x y z
N MET A 1 -22.27 1.91 98.49
CA MET A 1 -22.39 3.18 99.23
C MET A 1 -21.56 4.24 98.51
N LYS A 2 -22.17 5.39 98.17
CA LYS A 2 -21.76 6.80 98.37
C LYS A 2 -20.26 7.21 98.34
N PRO A 3 -19.96 8.50 98.06
CA PRO A 3 -19.15 8.97 96.92
C PRO A 3 -17.77 9.55 97.31
N ALA A 4 -17.05 10.06 96.28
CA ALA A 4 -16.40 11.39 96.24
C ALA A 4 -14.86 11.48 96.08
N ARG A 5 -14.50 12.61 95.44
CA ARG A 5 -13.22 13.36 95.38
C ARG A 5 -12.27 12.94 94.24
N ALA A 6 -12.17 13.72 93.15
CA ALA A 6 -11.56 15.04 92.98
C ALA A 6 -10.02 15.01 93.04
N ALA A 7 -9.38 15.24 91.88
CA ALA A 7 -8.12 15.97 91.75
C ALA A 7 -7.92 16.38 90.29
N VAL A 8 -7.96 17.69 90.05
CA VAL A 8 -7.48 18.34 88.83
C VAL A 8 -5.96 18.43 88.93
N LEU A 9 -5.24 18.05 87.87
CA LEU A 9 -3.89 18.55 87.62
C LEU A 9 -3.67 18.68 86.11
N CYS A 10 -3.59 19.93 85.65
CA CYS A 10 -3.10 20.30 84.33
C CYS A 10 -1.59 20.10 84.27
N LEU A 11 -1.08 19.52 83.18
CA LEU A 11 0.28 19.75 82.69
C LEU A 11 0.35 19.54 81.18
N ILE A 12 1.24 20.33 80.57
CA ILE A 12 1.23 20.86 79.22
C ILE A 12 2.16 20.04 78.30
N ALA A 13 1.88 20.13 76.98
CA ALA A 13 2.76 19.89 75.82
C ALA A 13 3.17 18.44 75.48
N ALA A 14 2.72 17.98 74.30
CA ALA A 14 3.51 18.06 73.06
C ALA A 14 2.74 17.36 71.93
N ALA A 15 2.21 18.14 70.98
CA ALA A 15 1.69 17.60 69.74
C ALA A 15 2.84 17.42 68.75
N CYS A 16 3.27 16.18 68.49
CA CYS A 16 4.16 15.86 67.39
C CYS A 16 3.40 15.03 66.35
N GLY A 17 2.99 15.73 65.29
CA GLY A 17 3.15 15.30 63.90
C GLY A 17 2.61 13.94 63.52
N GLY A 18 1.33 13.88 63.14
CA GLY A 18 0.85 12.89 62.20
C GLY A 18 1.54 13.09 60.85
N SER A 19 2.41 12.17 60.47
CA SER A 19 3.04 12.07 59.16
C SER A 19 2.00 11.64 58.13
N GLY A 20 1.22 12.60 57.64
CA GLY A 20 0.56 12.48 56.34
C GLY A 20 1.64 12.51 55.26
N SER A 21 1.83 11.40 54.57
CA SER A 21 2.68 11.32 53.40
C SER A 21 2.19 12.34 52.37
N LYS A 22 2.87 13.49 52.29
CA LYS A 22 2.72 14.43 51.19
C LYS A 22 3.10 13.66 49.92
N ALA A 23 2.17 13.53 48.98
CA ALA A 23 2.51 13.09 47.63
C ALA A 23 3.62 14.02 47.13
N ASN A 24 4.79 13.46 46.83
CA ASN A 24 5.82 14.21 46.12
C ASN A 24 5.21 14.62 44.77
N PRO A 25 5.37 15.88 44.32
CA PRO A 25 5.03 16.23 42.96
C PRO A 25 5.90 15.38 42.03
N THR A 26 5.27 14.59 41.16
CA THR A 26 5.96 13.93 40.04
C THR A 26 6.64 15.04 39.23
N ALA A 27 7.95 14.91 39.01
CA ALA A 27 8.66 15.83 38.12
C ALA A 27 7.94 15.84 36.76
N PRO A 28 7.78 17.01 36.10
CA PRO A 28 7.23 17.04 34.76
C PRO A 28 8.09 16.15 33.85
N ASP A 29 7.44 15.37 32.99
CA ASP A 29 8.14 14.57 31.99
C ASP A 29 9.10 15.47 31.21
N PRO A 30 10.34 15.03 30.92
CA PRO A 30 11.26 15.82 30.13
C PRO A 30 10.60 16.16 28.79
N SER A 31 10.56 17.43 28.43
CA SER A 31 10.08 17.85 27.11
C SER A 31 11.07 17.35 26.06
N HIS A 32 10.61 16.47 25.17
CA HIS A 32 11.39 16.05 24.01
C HIS A 32 11.14 17.04 22.87
N VAL A 33 12.13 17.29 22.03
CA VAL A 33 11.93 18.07 20.80
C VAL A 33 11.89 17.09 19.64
N LEU A 34 10.74 16.98 18.99
CA LEU A 34 10.64 16.33 17.70
C LEU A 34 11.16 17.31 16.64
N SER A 35 12.28 16.96 16.00
CA SER A 35 12.74 17.64 14.81
C SER A 35 12.39 16.84 13.56
N GLY A 36 12.17 17.53 12.45
CA GLY A 36 11.89 16.86 11.19
C GLY A 36 12.00 17.77 9.97
N GLN A 37 11.83 17.16 8.80
CA GLN A 37 11.80 17.83 7.51
C GLN A 37 10.60 17.36 6.68
N THR A 38 9.84 18.30 6.14
CA THR A 38 8.77 18.07 5.17
C THR A 38 9.31 18.13 3.75
N VAL A 39 8.91 17.15 2.94
CA VAL A 39 9.46 16.94 1.59
C VAL A 39 8.37 16.50 0.63
N ASN A 40 8.51 16.80 -0.66
CA ASN A 40 7.69 16.25 -1.71
C ASN A 40 7.94 14.74 -1.80
N VAL A 41 6.87 13.96 -1.76
CA VAL A 41 6.90 12.50 -1.82
C VAL A 41 7.51 11.97 -3.11
N VAL A 42 7.41 12.70 -4.22
CA VAL A 42 7.83 12.22 -5.55
C VAL A 42 9.33 12.41 -5.78
N ASP A 43 9.84 13.62 -5.54
CA ASP A 43 11.23 14.01 -5.87
C ASP A 43 12.11 14.27 -4.64
N GLY A 44 11.52 14.27 -3.44
CA GLY A 44 12.22 14.49 -2.18
C GLY A 44 12.64 15.94 -1.91
N THR A 45 12.25 16.90 -2.76
CA THR A 45 12.54 18.32 -2.55
C THR A 45 11.89 18.84 -1.27
N PRO A 46 12.52 19.77 -0.52
CA PRO A 46 11.92 20.32 0.68
C PRO A 46 10.63 21.10 0.39
N LEU A 47 9.67 21.01 1.31
CA LEU A 47 8.41 21.76 1.25
C LEU A 47 8.28 22.68 2.45
N SER A 48 8.22 23.98 2.21
CA SER A 48 7.97 25.02 3.22
C SER A 48 6.48 25.28 3.43
N ASP A 49 6.16 26.17 4.37
CA ASP A 49 4.81 26.73 4.54
C ASP A 49 3.70 25.70 4.79
N VAL A 50 4.09 24.61 5.44
CA VAL A 50 3.18 23.59 5.95
C VAL A 50 3.15 23.67 7.48
N ASP A 51 1.95 23.60 8.04
CA ASP A 51 1.71 23.56 9.47
C ASP A 51 1.62 22.08 9.91
N ILE A 52 2.37 21.74 10.95
CA ILE A 52 2.44 20.41 11.56
C ILE A 52 1.78 20.49 12.93
N GLN A 53 0.71 19.74 13.13
CA GLN A 53 0.00 19.63 14.41
C GLN A 53 0.20 18.23 15.01
N LEU A 54 0.65 18.17 16.26
CA LEU A 54 0.97 16.93 16.98
C LEU A 54 0.66 17.09 18.48
N GLY A 55 -0.11 16.16 19.07
CA GLY A 55 -0.22 16.04 20.54
C GLY A 55 -0.63 17.31 21.30
N GLY A 56 -1.28 18.28 20.64
CA GLY A 56 -1.67 19.58 21.21
C GLY A 56 -0.74 20.75 20.87
N GLY A 57 0.46 20.50 20.32
CA GLY A 57 1.37 21.52 19.81
C GLY A 57 1.26 21.71 18.29
N SER A 58 1.80 22.83 17.79
CA SER A 58 1.97 23.08 16.37
C SER A 58 3.31 23.74 16.03
N ALA A 59 3.84 23.42 14.86
CA ALA A 59 5.03 24.04 14.28
C ALA A 59 4.77 24.31 12.80
N ARG A 60 5.51 25.26 12.22
CA ARG A 60 5.49 25.53 10.78
C ARG A 60 6.85 25.19 10.19
N ALA A 61 6.85 24.52 9.04
CA ALA A 61 8.09 24.21 8.32
C ALA A 61 8.72 25.48 7.73
N ASP A 62 10.03 25.62 7.88
CA ASP A 62 10.82 26.72 7.32
C ASP A 62 11.04 26.57 5.80
N ALA A 63 11.80 27.50 5.20
CA ALA A 63 12.11 27.49 3.77
C ALA A 63 12.85 26.23 3.28
N ASN A 64 13.52 25.51 4.18
CA ASN A 64 14.20 24.25 3.91
C ASN A 64 13.35 23.03 4.34
N GLY A 65 12.06 23.25 4.64
CA GLY A 65 11.12 22.24 5.11
C GLY A 65 11.36 21.78 6.54
N ASN A 66 12.28 22.38 7.29
CA ASN A 66 12.59 21.92 8.64
C ASN A 66 11.58 22.44 9.66
N PHE A 67 11.28 21.63 10.67
CA PHE A 67 10.46 22.03 11.81
C PHE A 67 11.01 21.45 13.11
N GLN A 68 10.65 22.07 14.22
CA GLN A 68 10.90 21.56 15.57
C GLN A 68 9.64 21.78 16.42
N LEU A 69 9.26 20.78 17.18
CA LEU A 69 8.10 20.84 18.05
C LEU A 69 8.38 20.16 19.40
N PRO A 70 8.14 20.84 20.53
CA PRO A 70 8.13 20.18 21.84
C PRO A 70 7.00 19.15 21.94
N VAL A 71 7.32 17.94 22.38
CA VAL A 71 6.39 16.83 22.61
C VAL A 71 6.60 16.25 24.01
N SER A 72 5.56 15.67 24.61
CA SER A 72 5.58 15.16 25.99
C SER A 72 5.53 13.63 26.01
N GLY A 73 6.68 13.00 26.25
CA GLY A 73 6.87 11.55 26.26
C GLY A 73 7.32 10.96 24.92
N ASP A 74 7.60 9.66 24.92
CA ASP A 74 8.19 8.93 23.79
C ASP A 74 7.15 8.21 22.89
N GLY A 75 5.85 8.46 23.13
CA GLY A 75 4.77 7.75 22.47
C GLY A 75 4.55 8.14 20.99
N PRO A 76 3.81 7.33 20.23
CA PRO A 76 3.31 7.73 18.91
C PRO A 76 2.30 8.87 19.04
N TYR A 77 2.47 9.92 18.25
CA TYR A 77 1.58 11.06 18.17
C TYR A 77 0.79 11.04 16.86
N ALA A 78 -0.53 11.20 16.97
CA ALA A 78 -1.35 11.55 15.82
C ALA A 78 -0.89 12.91 15.27
N ALA A 79 -0.64 12.94 13.97
CA ALA A 79 -0.12 14.09 13.25
C ALA A 79 -1.11 14.52 12.18
N ALA A 80 -1.37 15.82 12.09
CA ALA A 80 -2.02 16.43 10.94
C ALA A 80 -1.07 17.44 10.32
N ILE A 81 -0.81 17.30 9.02
CA ILE A 81 0.02 18.21 8.25
C ILE A 81 -0.86 18.88 7.20
N THR A 82 -0.90 20.20 7.21
CA THR A 82 -1.78 21.02 6.36
C THR A 82 -1.02 22.18 5.75
N GLY A 83 -1.49 22.69 4.63
CA GLY A 83 -0.96 23.90 4.00
C GLY A 83 -1.48 24.00 2.56
N ALA A 84 -1.46 25.21 2.00
CA ALA A 84 -1.85 25.42 0.60
C ALA A 84 -1.04 24.58 -0.42
N PRO A 85 0.27 24.32 -0.25
CA PRO A 85 1.04 23.60 -1.28
C PRO A 85 0.87 22.08 -1.25
N VAL A 86 0.12 21.51 -0.30
CA VAL A 86 0.07 20.06 -0.09
C VAL A 86 -1.35 19.53 0.08
N VAL A 87 -1.55 18.27 -0.28
CA VAL A 87 -2.70 17.49 0.17
C VAL A 87 -2.57 17.27 1.68
N GLN A 88 -3.65 17.49 2.42
CA GLN A 88 -3.66 17.26 3.87
C GLN A 88 -3.26 15.82 4.18
N ARG A 89 -2.25 15.65 5.05
CA ARG A 89 -1.77 14.36 5.50
C ARG A 89 -2.16 14.10 6.94
N ARG A 90 -2.69 12.92 7.23
CA ARG A 90 -2.89 12.40 8.60
C ARG A 90 -2.06 11.14 8.78
N THR A 91 -1.21 11.13 9.79
CA THR A 91 -0.27 10.02 10.04
C THR A 91 0.04 9.91 11.52
N THR A 92 0.91 8.98 11.88
CA THR A 92 1.46 8.85 13.23
C THR A 92 2.96 9.11 13.18
N LEU A 93 3.44 10.03 14.03
CA LEU A 93 4.88 10.28 14.18
C LEU A 93 5.32 9.79 15.56
N THR A 94 6.45 9.08 15.59
CA THR A 94 7.11 8.72 16.84
C THR A 94 8.40 9.52 16.94
N PRO A 95 8.70 10.16 18.08
CA PRO A 95 10.00 10.79 18.30
C PRO A 95 11.11 9.79 18.03
N GLN A 96 11.97 10.10 17.06
CA GLN A 96 13.11 9.25 16.76
C GLN A 96 14.25 9.60 17.72
N THR A 97 14.89 8.58 18.28
CA THR A 97 16.11 8.76 19.08
C THR A 97 17.32 9.12 18.21
N ASN A 98 17.27 8.82 16.91
CA ASN A 98 18.38 8.98 15.98
C ASN A 98 17.96 9.75 14.72
N GLY A 99 18.01 11.08 14.78
CA GLY A 99 17.87 11.97 13.62
C GLY A 99 16.48 12.57 13.42
N PRO A 100 16.37 13.57 12.52
CA PRO A 100 15.11 14.26 12.25
C PRO A 100 14.12 13.37 11.49
N ALA A 101 12.85 13.43 11.85
CA ALA A 101 11.78 12.73 11.14
C ALA A 101 11.61 13.28 9.71
N ARG A 102 11.47 12.41 8.71
CA ARG A 102 11.17 12.83 7.33
C ARG A 102 9.69 12.61 7.01
N ILE A 103 8.97 13.69 6.72
CA ILE A 103 7.53 13.64 6.39
C ILE A 103 7.35 13.89 4.89
N SER A 104 7.07 12.82 4.13
CA SER A 104 6.73 12.93 2.71
C SER A 104 5.29 13.41 2.50
N LEU A 105 5.08 14.47 1.72
CA LEU A 105 3.78 15.07 1.43
C LEU A 105 3.49 15.03 -0.07
N ILE A 106 2.21 14.80 -0.41
CA ILE A 106 1.73 14.87 -1.79
C ILE A 106 1.50 16.36 -2.13
N PRO A 107 2.09 16.91 -3.21
CA PRO A 107 1.81 18.27 -3.65
C PRO A 107 0.33 18.48 -3.96
N ALA A 108 -0.23 19.65 -3.64
CA ALA A 108 -1.63 19.97 -3.93
C ALA A 108 -1.94 20.01 -5.45
N SER A 109 -0.90 20.14 -6.28
CA SER A 109 -1.01 20.07 -7.74
C SER A 109 -1.10 18.64 -8.29
N PHE A 110 -0.86 17.62 -7.47
CA PHE A 110 -0.99 16.23 -7.87
C PHE A 110 -2.47 15.86 -8.02
N ASP A 111 -2.79 15.12 -9.07
CA ASP A 111 -4.16 14.71 -9.38
C ASP A 111 -4.60 13.56 -8.50
N LEU A 112 -5.03 13.90 -7.28
CA LEU A 112 -5.45 12.92 -6.28
C LEU A 112 -6.69 12.13 -6.73
N GLY A 113 -7.55 12.74 -7.56
CA GLY A 113 -8.72 12.05 -8.10
C GLY A 113 -8.35 10.91 -9.04
N ALA A 114 -7.39 11.14 -9.96
CA ALA A 114 -6.86 10.08 -10.81
C ALA A 114 -6.10 9.02 -9.99
N PHE A 115 -5.39 9.42 -8.93
CA PHE A 115 -4.72 8.48 -8.02
C PHE A 115 -5.72 7.59 -7.28
N ASP A 116 -6.84 8.16 -6.83
CA ASP A 116 -7.90 7.40 -6.17
C ASP A 116 -8.54 6.38 -7.13
N GLU A 117 -8.76 6.74 -8.40
CA GLU A 117 -9.20 5.81 -9.44
C GLU A 117 -8.20 4.65 -9.62
N MET A 118 -6.90 4.95 -9.65
CA MET A 118 -5.89 3.93 -9.93
C MET A 118 -5.63 2.99 -8.75
N PHE A 119 -5.47 3.54 -7.55
CA PHE A 119 -4.91 2.83 -6.39
C PHE A 119 -5.91 2.58 -5.26
N ARG A 120 -7.08 3.22 -5.29
CA ARG A 120 -8.09 3.16 -4.22
C ARG A 120 -9.52 2.84 -4.71
N ALA A 121 -9.76 2.52 -5.98
CA ALA A 121 -11.10 2.47 -6.55
C ALA A 121 -12.03 1.43 -5.90
N THR A 122 -11.61 0.18 -5.76
CA THR A 122 -12.52 -0.91 -5.36
C THR A 122 -13.02 -0.79 -3.92
N ASN A 123 -12.17 -0.30 -3.00
CA ASN A 123 -12.46 -0.31 -1.56
C ASN A 123 -12.15 1.01 -0.85
N HIS A 124 -12.00 2.11 -1.60
CA HIS A 124 -11.67 3.45 -1.09
C HIS A 124 -10.41 3.51 -0.21
N ARG A 125 -9.53 2.53 -0.35
CA ARG A 125 -8.27 2.40 0.40
C ARG A 125 -7.17 1.93 -0.53
N LEU A 126 -5.94 2.30 -0.21
CA LEU A 126 -4.77 1.91 -0.96
C LEU A 126 -4.57 0.39 -0.94
N GLN A 127 -4.50 -0.20 -2.13
CA GLN A 127 -4.19 -1.61 -2.33
C GLN A 127 -2.82 -1.77 -2.96
N ARG A 128 -1.99 -2.66 -2.42
CA ARG A 128 -0.70 -3.04 -3.03
C ARG A 128 -0.12 -4.30 -2.40
N TRP A 129 0.86 -4.87 -3.08
CA TRP A 129 1.72 -5.90 -2.52
C TRP A 129 2.56 -5.36 -1.36
N ALA A 130 2.58 -6.08 -0.24
CA ALA A 130 3.41 -5.76 0.93
C ALA A 130 4.88 -6.20 0.77
N SER A 131 5.12 -7.16 -0.11
CA SER A 131 6.45 -7.73 -0.41
C SER A 131 6.60 -7.95 -1.90
N GLN A 132 7.84 -8.09 -2.36
CA GLN A 132 8.17 -8.37 -3.76
C GLN A 132 7.45 -9.64 -4.24
N PRO A 133 6.62 -9.59 -5.30
CA PRO A 133 5.90 -10.76 -5.78
C PRO A 133 6.84 -11.72 -6.52
N SER A 134 6.50 -13.01 -6.50
CA SER A 134 7.02 -14.00 -7.45
C SER A 134 6.10 -14.12 -8.65
N VAL A 135 6.63 -14.55 -9.80
CA VAL A 135 5.84 -14.82 -11.00
C VAL A 135 5.96 -16.29 -11.44
N VAL A 136 4.87 -16.84 -11.96
CA VAL A 136 4.82 -18.13 -12.66
C VAL A 136 4.39 -17.88 -14.09
N VAL A 137 5.22 -18.26 -15.06
CA VAL A 137 4.92 -18.22 -16.48
C VAL A 137 4.42 -19.59 -16.92
N VAL A 138 3.15 -19.70 -17.26
CA VAL A 138 2.58 -20.89 -17.92
C VAL A 138 2.91 -20.78 -19.41
N ALA A 139 3.93 -21.51 -19.84
CA ALA A 139 4.47 -21.41 -21.19
C ALA A 139 3.64 -22.16 -22.23
N SER A 140 2.72 -23.05 -21.84
CA SER A 140 1.73 -23.62 -22.76
C SER A 140 0.67 -22.58 -23.09
N VAL A 141 0.27 -22.47 -24.36
CA VAL A 141 -0.94 -21.71 -24.71
C VAL A 141 -2.15 -22.41 -24.10
N MET A 142 -2.97 -21.66 -23.38
CA MET A 142 -4.13 -22.16 -22.66
C MET A 142 -5.40 -21.91 -23.47
N ARG A 143 -6.45 -22.71 -23.26
CA ARG A 143 -7.79 -22.39 -23.75
C ARG A 143 -8.50 -21.51 -22.72
N TYR A 144 -8.93 -20.32 -23.12
CA TYR A 144 -9.76 -19.48 -22.28
C TYR A 144 -11.14 -20.12 -22.09
N GLY A 145 -11.67 -20.01 -20.88
CA GLY A 145 -13.02 -20.43 -20.52
C GLY A 145 -13.83 -19.22 -20.09
N SER A 146 -13.65 -18.80 -18.84
CA SER A 146 -14.17 -17.52 -18.34
C SER A 146 -13.33 -17.02 -17.16
N THR A 147 -13.46 -15.73 -16.83
CA THR A 147 -12.81 -15.10 -15.67
C THR A 147 -13.27 -15.67 -14.32
N ALA A 148 -14.44 -16.33 -14.28
CA ALA A 148 -14.99 -16.95 -13.07
C ALA A 148 -14.33 -18.30 -12.72
N THR A 149 -13.46 -18.82 -13.59
CA THR A 149 -12.75 -20.09 -13.37
C THR A 149 -11.32 -19.85 -12.92
N ASP A 150 -10.85 -20.68 -11.98
CA ASP A 150 -9.46 -20.69 -11.53
C ASP A 150 -8.58 -21.69 -12.31
N ARG A 151 -9.19 -22.46 -13.23
CA ARG A 151 -8.55 -23.56 -13.97
C ARG A 151 -8.72 -23.43 -15.47
N PHE A 152 -7.60 -23.55 -16.19
CA PHE A 152 -7.56 -23.49 -17.64
C PHE A 152 -6.87 -24.72 -18.23
N THR A 153 -7.24 -25.11 -19.45
CA THR A 153 -6.70 -26.31 -20.11
C THR A 153 -5.56 -25.96 -21.06
N ALA A 154 -4.42 -26.61 -20.90
CA ALA A 154 -3.25 -26.41 -21.75
C ALA A 154 -3.44 -26.99 -23.15
N ARG A 155 -2.94 -26.28 -24.17
CA ARG A 155 -2.83 -26.77 -25.55
C ARG A 155 -1.40 -27.22 -25.84
N SER A 156 -1.20 -27.79 -27.02
CA SER A 156 0.10 -28.29 -27.48
C SER A 156 1.09 -27.17 -27.85
N GLU A 157 0.60 -25.97 -28.22
CA GLU A 157 1.48 -24.84 -28.51
C GLU A 157 2.20 -24.36 -27.24
N GLN A 158 3.51 -24.09 -27.37
CA GLN A 158 4.39 -23.65 -26.31
C GLN A 158 5.06 -22.33 -26.70
N MET A 159 5.24 -21.44 -25.72
CA MET A 159 6.17 -20.33 -25.84
C MET A 159 7.59 -20.86 -25.91
N THR A 160 8.36 -20.32 -26.85
CA THR A 160 9.79 -20.48 -26.95
C THR A 160 10.49 -19.78 -25.78
N GLN A 161 11.76 -20.13 -25.52
CA GLN A 161 12.52 -19.46 -24.46
C GLN A 161 12.69 -17.96 -24.72
N ALA A 162 12.94 -17.55 -25.98
CA ALA A 162 13.08 -16.14 -26.34
C ALA A 162 11.80 -15.33 -26.09
N GLU A 163 10.62 -15.92 -26.33
CA GLU A 163 9.35 -15.28 -26.01
C GLU A 163 9.18 -15.10 -24.49
N ILE A 164 9.55 -16.10 -23.70
CA ILE A 164 9.50 -16.05 -22.24
C ILE A 164 10.47 -15.00 -21.69
N ASP A 165 11.71 -14.95 -22.20
CA ASP A 165 12.71 -13.97 -21.78
C ASP A 165 12.23 -12.53 -22.10
N THR A 166 11.63 -12.33 -23.27
CA THR A 166 11.04 -11.04 -23.66
C THR A 166 9.86 -10.67 -22.76
N LEU A 167 9.02 -11.64 -22.41
CA LEU A 167 7.90 -11.45 -21.48
C LEU A 167 8.39 -11.05 -20.09
N ILE A 168 9.33 -11.78 -19.51
CA ILE A 168 9.92 -11.46 -18.20
C ILE A 168 10.60 -10.09 -18.22
N SER A 169 11.31 -9.75 -19.30
CA SER A 169 11.95 -8.43 -19.45
C SER A 169 10.92 -7.29 -19.39
N HIS A 170 9.84 -7.36 -20.18
CA HIS A 170 8.77 -6.36 -20.16
C HIS A 170 8.08 -6.29 -18.79
N LEU A 171 7.88 -7.43 -18.12
CA LEU A 171 7.28 -7.47 -16.79
C LEU A 171 8.19 -6.88 -15.71
N ASN A 172 9.51 -7.10 -15.77
CA ASN A 172 10.45 -6.46 -14.83
C ASN A 172 10.51 -4.94 -15.03
N GLU A 173 10.47 -4.48 -16.29
CA GLU A 173 10.34 -3.06 -16.61
C GLU A 173 9.05 -2.48 -16.01
N GLY A 174 7.91 -3.12 -16.29
CA GLY A 174 6.62 -2.74 -15.75
C GLY A 174 6.60 -2.74 -14.22
N LEU A 175 7.18 -3.76 -13.58
CA LEU A 175 7.26 -3.88 -12.12
C LEU A 175 8.07 -2.74 -11.51
N SER A 176 9.25 -2.43 -12.06
CA SER A 176 10.06 -1.30 -11.60
C SER A 176 9.31 0.01 -11.72
N LEU A 177 8.64 0.23 -12.85
CA LEU A 177 7.89 1.45 -13.09
C LEU A 177 6.68 1.58 -12.16
N LEU A 178 5.84 0.56 -12.15
CA LEU A 178 4.56 0.53 -11.46
C LEU A 178 4.72 0.42 -9.95
N THR A 179 5.92 0.14 -9.43
CA THR A 179 6.19 0.15 -7.98
C THR A 179 7.10 1.30 -7.54
N GLY A 180 7.32 2.29 -8.42
CA GLY A 180 8.15 3.45 -8.12
C GLY A 180 9.60 3.09 -7.80
N GLY A 181 10.09 2.00 -8.38
CA GLY A 181 11.43 1.45 -8.13
C GLY A 181 11.54 0.59 -6.87
N THR A 182 10.46 0.36 -6.12
CA THR A 182 10.50 -0.50 -4.91
C THR A 182 10.91 -1.93 -5.26
N TYR A 183 10.42 -2.46 -6.37
CA TYR A 183 10.81 -3.77 -6.89
C TYR A 183 11.33 -3.64 -8.32
N SER A 184 12.62 -3.91 -8.54
CA SER A 184 13.23 -3.87 -9.87
C SER A 184 13.11 -5.18 -10.66
N SER A 185 12.72 -6.27 -9.99
CA SER A 185 12.51 -7.60 -10.56
C SER A 185 11.54 -8.42 -9.69
N PHE A 186 11.09 -9.58 -10.16
CA PHE A 186 10.33 -10.52 -9.31
C PHE A 186 11.22 -11.23 -8.30
N ALA A 187 10.66 -11.58 -7.14
CA ALA A 187 11.37 -12.34 -6.11
C ALA A 187 11.81 -13.73 -6.60
N SER A 188 11.03 -14.31 -7.52
CA SER A 188 11.40 -15.52 -8.26
C SER A 188 10.60 -15.59 -9.56
N VAL A 189 11.13 -16.29 -10.56
CA VAL A 189 10.44 -16.64 -11.80
C VAL A 189 10.41 -18.16 -11.93
N GLU A 190 9.21 -18.72 -12.09
CA GLU A 190 9.00 -20.14 -12.37
C GLU A 190 8.39 -20.30 -13.76
N ILE A 191 8.80 -21.33 -14.50
CA ILE A 191 8.26 -21.64 -15.84
C ILE A 191 7.58 -23.00 -15.78
N GLU A 192 6.28 -23.03 -16.05
CA GLU A 192 5.50 -24.26 -16.15
C GLU A 192 5.23 -24.61 -17.61
N ARG A 193 5.42 -25.88 -17.96
CA ARG A 193 5.17 -26.43 -19.30
C ARG A 193 4.19 -27.61 -19.23
N PRO A 194 2.92 -27.37 -18.86
CA PRO A 194 1.91 -28.42 -18.77
C PRO A 194 1.66 -29.06 -20.14
N GLN A 195 1.46 -30.37 -20.15
CA GLN A 195 1.14 -31.12 -21.36
C GLN A 195 -0.25 -30.76 -21.89
N ALA A 196 -0.47 -30.92 -23.19
CA ALA A 196 -1.78 -30.68 -23.80
C ALA A 196 -2.88 -31.49 -23.10
N GLY A 197 -4.00 -30.83 -22.77
CA GLY A 197 -5.11 -31.42 -22.02
C GLY A 197 -4.99 -31.34 -20.49
N GLN A 198 -3.82 -31.00 -19.94
CA GLN A 198 -3.67 -30.79 -18.49
C GLN A 198 -4.37 -29.50 -18.06
N GLN A 199 -4.96 -29.53 -16.86
CA GLN A 199 -5.52 -28.34 -16.22
C GLN A 199 -4.49 -27.65 -15.34
N VAL A 200 -4.49 -26.32 -15.37
CA VAL A 200 -3.59 -25.47 -14.58
C VAL A 200 -4.43 -24.54 -13.72
N ILE A 201 -4.14 -24.51 -12.41
CA ILE A 201 -4.72 -23.52 -11.49
C ILE A 201 -3.91 -22.23 -11.62
N VAL A 202 -4.56 -21.11 -11.89
CA VAL A 202 -3.90 -19.80 -12.06
C VAL A 202 -4.03 -18.89 -10.85
N GLN A 203 -5.04 -19.11 -10.01
CA GLN A 203 -5.21 -18.33 -8.79
C GLN A 203 -4.35 -18.91 -7.66
N ARG A 204 -3.17 -18.32 -7.44
CA ARG A 204 -2.18 -18.78 -6.44
C ARG A 204 -1.78 -17.67 -5.49
N THR A 205 -1.98 -17.89 -4.19
CA THR A 205 -1.53 -16.96 -3.16
C THR A 205 0.00 -16.79 -3.19
N GLY A 206 0.48 -15.56 -3.10
CA GLY A 206 1.88 -15.16 -3.12
C GLY A 206 2.49 -15.07 -4.52
N LYS A 207 1.73 -15.37 -5.57
CA LYS A 207 2.23 -15.42 -6.95
C LYS A 207 1.38 -14.55 -7.88
N ILE A 208 2.03 -14.06 -8.93
CA ILE A 208 1.38 -13.61 -10.15
C ILE A 208 1.50 -14.75 -11.16
N VAL A 209 0.40 -15.26 -11.70
CA VAL A 209 0.42 -16.30 -12.74
C VAL A 209 0.06 -15.69 -14.08
N ILE A 210 0.93 -15.87 -15.08
CA ILE A 210 0.76 -15.32 -16.42
C ILE A 210 0.78 -16.42 -17.48
N GLY A 211 -0.07 -16.30 -18.50
CA GLY A 211 -0.08 -17.20 -19.65
C GLY A 211 -0.68 -16.54 -20.90
N ARG A 212 -0.52 -17.21 -22.05
CA ARG A 212 -1.22 -16.87 -23.29
C ARG A 212 -2.45 -17.75 -23.45
N TYR A 213 -3.52 -17.16 -23.97
CA TYR A 213 -4.81 -17.82 -24.09
C TYR A 213 -5.37 -17.65 -25.49
N VAL A 214 -6.05 -18.68 -25.99
CA VAL A 214 -6.94 -18.56 -27.15
C VAL A 214 -8.37 -18.39 -26.69
N GLY A 215 -9.13 -17.59 -27.42
CA GLY A 215 -10.56 -17.34 -27.18
C GLY A 215 -10.84 -16.32 -26.08
N ILE A 216 -9.87 -15.44 -25.77
CA ILE A 216 -10.17 -14.24 -24.98
C ILE A 216 -11.12 -13.37 -25.82
N GLY A 217 -12.24 -12.92 -25.23
CA GLY A 217 -13.20 -12.04 -25.88
C GLY A 217 -14.24 -12.72 -26.79
N ASP A 218 -14.11 -14.04 -27.05
CA ASP A 218 -15.06 -14.78 -27.91
C ASP A 218 -16.52 -14.68 -27.39
N ASP A 219 -16.70 -14.62 -26.08
CA ASP A 219 -18.03 -14.57 -25.43
C ASP A 219 -18.57 -13.15 -25.23
N THR A 220 -17.73 -12.11 -25.35
CA THR A 220 -18.12 -10.71 -25.07
C THR A 220 -18.49 -9.93 -26.33
N GLY A 221 -18.11 -10.42 -27.52
CA GLY A 221 -18.34 -9.71 -28.79
C GLY A 221 -17.47 -8.47 -28.98
N GLU A 222 -16.54 -8.20 -28.06
CA GLU A 222 -15.55 -7.12 -28.13
C GLU A 222 -14.13 -7.71 -28.17
N PRO A 223 -13.20 -7.11 -28.93
CA PRO A 223 -11.83 -7.60 -29.04
C PRO A 223 -11.06 -7.30 -27.75
N ILE A 224 -11.16 -8.21 -26.78
CA ILE A 224 -10.42 -8.13 -25.54
C ILE A 224 -9.08 -8.82 -25.75
N ILE A 225 -8.00 -8.05 -25.58
CA ILE A 225 -6.63 -8.48 -25.89
C ILE A 225 -5.85 -8.94 -24.66
N GLY A 226 -6.39 -8.70 -23.47
CA GLY A 226 -5.80 -9.11 -22.21
C GLY A 226 -6.74 -8.89 -21.04
N TYR A 227 -6.41 -9.52 -19.93
CA TYR A 227 -7.06 -9.37 -18.65
C TYR A 227 -6.05 -9.55 -17.52
N GLY A 228 -6.19 -8.74 -16.49
CA GLY A 228 -5.47 -8.85 -15.26
C GLY A 228 -6.43 -8.83 -14.09
N ASN A 229 -6.13 -9.60 -13.05
CA ASN A 229 -6.94 -9.62 -11.84
C ASN A 229 -6.03 -9.84 -10.62
N TRP A 230 -6.53 -9.52 -9.43
CA TRP A 230 -5.82 -9.71 -8.17
C TRP A 230 -6.74 -10.22 -7.06
N ALA A 231 -6.11 -10.74 -6.02
CA ALA A 231 -6.74 -10.96 -4.72
C ALA A 231 -6.15 -10.01 -3.71
N GLU A 232 -6.98 -9.50 -2.81
CA GLU A 232 -6.55 -8.68 -1.69
C GLU A 232 -7.12 -9.20 -0.36
N ARG A 233 -6.48 -8.84 0.74
CA ARG A 233 -7.07 -8.95 2.08
C ARG A 233 -7.92 -7.72 2.39
N THR A 234 -8.71 -7.81 3.44
CA THR A 234 -9.57 -6.72 3.91
C THR A 234 -8.80 -5.47 4.37
N ASP A 235 -7.49 -5.56 4.57
CA ASP A 235 -6.63 -4.40 4.86
C ASP A 235 -6.13 -3.68 3.59
N GLY A 236 -6.33 -4.25 2.40
CA GLY A 236 -5.77 -3.77 1.13
C GLY A 236 -4.48 -4.46 0.70
N THR A 237 -3.98 -5.44 1.45
CA THR A 237 -2.79 -6.19 1.05
C THR A 237 -3.12 -7.08 -0.13
N VAL A 238 -2.48 -6.85 -1.27
CA VAL A 238 -2.57 -7.74 -2.43
C VAL A 238 -1.79 -9.02 -2.14
N VAL A 239 -2.40 -10.17 -2.43
CA VAL A 239 -1.88 -11.50 -2.08
C VAL A 239 -1.81 -12.46 -3.26
N GLY A 240 -2.24 -12.07 -4.45
CA GLY A 240 -2.20 -12.91 -5.64
C GLY A 240 -2.59 -12.10 -6.87
N GLY A 241 -2.11 -12.52 -8.03
CA GLY A 241 -2.45 -11.90 -9.31
C GLY A 241 -2.53 -12.91 -10.44
N THR A 242 -3.31 -12.60 -11.46
CA THR A 242 -3.39 -13.37 -12.71
C THR A 242 -3.31 -12.44 -13.89
N ILE A 243 -2.63 -12.88 -14.95
CA ILE A 243 -2.56 -12.19 -16.23
C ILE A 243 -2.89 -13.19 -17.34
N TRP A 244 -3.90 -12.86 -18.13
CA TRP A 244 -4.34 -13.62 -19.29
C TRP A 244 -4.12 -12.77 -20.53
N LEU A 245 -3.17 -13.16 -21.38
CA LEU A 245 -2.85 -12.44 -22.60
C LEU A 245 -3.48 -13.15 -23.80
N ASP A 246 -4.08 -12.40 -24.72
CA ASP A 246 -4.50 -12.97 -25.99
C ASP A 246 -3.27 -13.50 -26.73
N ARG A 247 -3.37 -14.73 -27.24
CA ARG A 247 -2.26 -15.44 -27.87
C ARG A 247 -1.77 -14.72 -29.11
N ASP A 248 -2.67 -14.23 -29.96
CA ASP A 248 -2.30 -13.64 -31.25
C ASP A 248 -1.74 -12.23 -31.07
N PHE A 249 -2.37 -11.42 -30.22
CA PHE A 249 -1.88 -10.10 -29.88
C PHE A 249 -0.50 -10.17 -29.22
N ASP A 250 -0.35 -10.97 -28.14
CA ASP A 250 0.92 -11.02 -27.40
C ASP A 250 2.08 -11.61 -28.22
N LYS A 251 1.78 -12.47 -29.20
CA LYS A 251 2.80 -13.08 -30.06
C LYS A 251 3.24 -12.15 -31.18
N ASN A 252 2.30 -11.47 -31.83
CA ASN A 252 2.55 -10.83 -33.12
C ASN A 252 2.62 -9.31 -33.04
N GLU A 253 1.95 -8.68 -32.06
CA GLU A 253 1.83 -7.22 -32.03
C GLU A 253 3.05 -6.55 -31.40
N THR A 254 3.40 -5.37 -31.92
CA THR A 254 4.47 -4.53 -31.37
C THR A 254 4.07 -3.90 -30.04
N ALA A 255 2.77 -3.66 -29.86
CA ALA A 255 2.18 -3.09 -28.64
C ALA A 255 2.07 -4.10 -27.47
N ARG A 256 2.47 -5.37 -27.65
CA ARG A 256 2.48 -6.39 -26.59
C ARG A 256 3.21 -5.97 -25.31
N ARG A 257 4.24 -5.13 -25.43
CA ARG A 257 4.95 -4.58 -24.27
C ARG A 257 4.00 -3.77 -23.38
N LEU A 258 3.24 -2.86 -23.98
CA LEU A 258 2.28 -2.02 -23.27
C LEU A 258 1.18 -2.86 -22.63
N LEU A 259 0.67 -3.86 -23.36
CA LEU A 259 -0.34 -4.77 -22.82
C LEU A 259 0.19 -5.48 -21.57
N ARG A 260 1.38 -6.08 -21.63
CA ARG A 260 1.98 -6.77 -20.47
C ARG A 260 2.14 -5.85 -19.25
N ILE A 261 2.54 -4.60 -19.46
CA ILE A 261 2.69 -3.61 -18.38
C ILE A 261 1.31 -3.23 -17.82
N HIS A 262 0.31 -3.02 -18.67
CA HIS A 262 -1.06 -2.74 -18.28
C HIS A 262 -1.65 -3.87 -17.41
N GLU A 263 -1.61 -5.11 -17.90
CA GLU A 263 -2.15 -6.26 -17.15
C GLU A 263 -1.36 -6.54 -15.87
N LEU A 264 -0.06 -6.23 -15.85
CA LEU A 264 0.73 -6.27 -14.62
C LEU A 264 0.22 -5.25 -13.59
N GLY A 265 -0.21 -4.06 -14.02
CA GLY A 265 -0.84 -3.08 -13.13
C GLY A 265 -2.05 -3.66 -12.41
N HIS A 266 -2.94 -4.34 -13.12
CA HIS A 266 -4.05 -5.06 -12.50
C HIS A 266 -3.60 -6.15 -11.53
N ALA A 267 -2.62 -6.99 -11.90
CA ALA A 267 -2.08 -8.00 -11.00
C ALA A 267 -1.36 -7.41 -9.76
N LEU A 268 -0.97 -6.13 -9.81
CA LEU A 268 -0.41 -5.37 -8.68
C LEU A 268 -1.48 -4.70 -7.80
N GLY A 269 -2.75 -4.75 -8.20
CA GLY A 269 -3.89 -4.17 -7.49
C GLY A 269 -4.38 -2.84 -8.05
N TYR A 270 -4.06 -2.49 -9.30
CA TYR A 270 -4.44 -1.21 -9.89
C TYR A 270 -5.72 -1.34 -10.70
N SER A 271 -6.58 -0.35 -10.59
CA SER A 271 -7.78 -0.21 -11.40
C SER A 271 -7.53 0.73 -12.58
N HIS A 272 -8.48 0.74 -13.52
CA HIS A 272 -8.41 1.67 -14.63
C HIS A 272 -8.54 3.13 -14.18
N VAL A 273 -7.87 4.01 -14.91
CA VAL A 273 -7.95 5.47 -14.73
C VAL A 273 -8.71 6.06 -15.91
N ALA A 274 -9.66 6.95 -15.65
CA ALA A 274 -10.42 7.65 -16.70
C ALA A 274 -10.09 9.14 -16.74
N ARG A 275 -9.72 9.73 -15.59
CA ARG A 275 -9.45 11.18 -15.47
C ARG A 275 -8.20 11.64 -16.19
N ARG A 276 -7.26 10.74 -16.45
CA ARG A 276 -5.94 11.08 -16.94
C ARG A 276 -5.43 10.07 -17.94
N ARG A 277 -4.63 10.57 -18.87
CA ARG A 277 -3.81 9.74 -19.76
C ARG A 277 -2.83 8.92 -18.91
N SER A 278 -2.92 7.60 -18.98
CA SER A 278 -2.20 6.65 -18.13
C SER A 278 -2.05 5.31 -18.83
N VAL A 279 -0.97 4.56 -18.55
CA VAL A 279 -0.87 3.16 -19.00
C VAL A 279 -2.05 2.30 -18.54
N MET A 280 -2.74 2.69 -17.44
CA MET A 280 -3.93 2.05 -16.89
C MET A 280 -5.25 2.60 -17.45
N ASN A 281 -5.28 3.28 -18.60
CA ASN A 281 -6.56 3.54 -19.27
C ASN A 281 -7.18 2.22 -19.77
N ALA A 282 -8.52 2.12 -19.77
CA ALA A 282 -9.23 0.86 -20.10
C ALA A 282 -8.98 0.36 -21.53
N ALA A 283 -8.91 1.28 -22.50
CA ALA A 283 -8.34 0.98 -23.80
C ALA A 283 -6.81 1.00 -23.67
N LEU A 284 -6.12 0.11 -24.40
CA LEU A 284 -4.66 -0.01 -24.34
C LEU A 284 -4.00 1.37 -24.35
N GLY A 285 -3.51 1.75 -23.17
CA GLY A 285 -3.09 3.11 -22.88
C GLY A 285 -1.86 3.55 -23.66
N PRO A 286 -1.45 4.82 -23.53
CA PRO A 286 -0.14 5.26 -23.99
C PRO A 286 1.01 4.55 -23.27
N GLU A 287 2.23 4.87 -23.69
CA GLU A 287 3.42 4.66 -22.85
C GLU A 287 3.24 5.22 -21.43
N PRO A 288 3.84 4.57 -20.42
CA PRO A 288 3.80 5.03 -19.04
C PRO A 288 4.19 6.50 -18.88
N THR A 289 3.32 7.23 -18.20
CA THR A 289 3.40 8.68 -18.00
C THR A 289 4.10 9.03 -16.70
N ASP A 290 4.38 10.32 -16.50
CA ASP A 290 4.92 10.81 -15.22
C ASP A 290 3.89 10.71 -14.10
N PHE A 291 2.60 10.73 -14.42
CA PHE A 291 1.55 10.44 -13.44
C PHE A 291 1.65 9.00 -12.93
N ASP A 292 1.82 8.02 -13.83
CA ASP A 292 1.95 6.60 -13.45
C ASP A 292 3.16 6.39 -12.52
N ARG A 293 4.30 7.00 -12.85
CA ARG A 293 5.52 6.96 -12.04
C ARG A 293 5.32 7.62 -10.67
N ALA A 294 4.79 8.84 -10.63
CA ALA A 294 4.56 9.58 -9.39
C ALA A 294 3.54 8.87 -8.49
N GLY A 295 2.44 8.38 -9.07
CA GLY A 295 1.43 7.61 -8.35
C GLY A 295 2.01 6.34 -7.72
N ALA A 296 2.81 5.58 -8.47
CA ALA A 296 3.48 4.40 -7.94
C ALA A 296 4.42 4.73 -6.76
N VAL A 297 5.21 5.81 -6.87
CA VAL A 297 6.09 6.27 -5.77
C VAL A 297 5.26 6.63 -4.53
N ILE A 298 4.15 7.35 -4.71
CA ILE A 298 3.23 7.70 -3.61
C ILE A 298 2.68 6.44 -2.97
N ALA A 299 2.08 5.53 -3.75
CA ALA A 299 1.48 4.30 -3.28
C ALA A 299 2.45 3.45 -2.44
N PHE A 300 3.71 3.33 -2.85
CA PHE A 300 4.69 2.53 -2.12
C PHE A 300 5.32 3.24 -0.91
N GLN A 301 5.25 4.57 -0.83
CA GLN A 301 5.62 5.31 0.39
C GLN A 301 4.49 5.41 1.42
N ARG A 302 3.26 4.99 1.06
CA ARG A 302 2.13 4.96 1.99
C ARG A 302 1.91 3.59 2.60
N PRO A 303 1.44 3.52 3.85
CA PRO A 303 1.00 2.25 4.42
C PRO A 303 -0.18 1.70 3.63
N ILE A 304 -0.24 0.38 3.51
CA ILE A 304 -1.41 -0.32 2.95
C ILE A 304 -2.67 0.11 3.72
N GLY A 305 -3.78 0.30 3.01
CA GLY A 305 -5.03 0.76 3.60
C GLY A 305 -5.12 2.27 3.81
N ASN A 306 -4.10 3.06 3.43
CA ASN A 306 -4.18 4.53 3.43
C ASN A 306 -5.35 5.03 2.54
N VAL A 307 -6.13 5.98 3.05
CA VAL A 307 -7.38 6.48 2.44
C VAL A 307 -7.25 7.95 2.02
N ALA A 308 -8.19 8.40 1.19
CA ALA A 308 -8.25 9.79 0.76
C ALA A 308 -8.52 10.77 1.93
N PRO A 309 -7.95 12.00 1.92
CA PRO A 309 -7.05 12.50 0.89
C PRO A 309 -5.60 11.94 1.00
N ASP A 310 -5.03 11.88 2.20
CA ASP A 310 -3.79 11.14 2.50
C ASP A 310 -3.76 10.77 4.00
N SER A 311 -4.58 9.82 4.40
CA SER A 311 -4.72 9.40 5.81
C SER A 311 -4.29 7.96 6.01
N ASP A 312 -3.28 7.75 6.83
CA ASP A 312 -2.82 6.42 7.22
C ASP A 312 -3.86 5.75 8.15
N PRO A 313 -4.01 4.41 8.10
CA PRO A 313 -4.89 3.70 9.02
C PRO A 313 -4.40 3.83 10.46
N SER A 314 -5.33 3.88 11.42
CA SER A 314 -5.00 3.93 12.84
C SER A 314 -4.27 2.65 13.28
N ALA A 315 -3.18 2.80 14.03
CA ALA A 315 -2.46 1.68 14.63
C ALA A 315 -3.43 0.85 15.52
N GLY A 316 -3.80 -0.35 15.06
CA GLY A 316 -4.78 -1.22 15.73
C GLY A 316 -5.78 -1.90 14.81
N MET A 317 -5.97 -1.41 13.58
CA MET A 317 -6.80 -2.09 12.57
C MET A 317 -5.93 -2.98 11.66
N ALA A 318 -5.37 -4.05 12.19
CA ALA A 318 -5.02 -5.20 11.36
C ALA A 318 -6.20 -6.18 11.43
N PRO A 319 -7.14 -6.17 10.47
CA PRO A 319 -8.14 -7.22 10.42
C PRO A 319 -7.45 -8.50 9.93
N ALA A 320 -7.50 -9.55 10.75
CA ALA A 320 -7.31 -10.90 10.28
C ALA A 320 -8.47 -11.27 9.34
N GLY A 321 -8.41 -10.82 8.09
CA GLY A 321 -9.46 -11.01 7.09
C GLY A 321 -9.11 -12.09 6.06
N THR A 322 -10.12 -12.86 5.67
CA THR A 322 -10.14 -13.69 4.46
C THR A 322 -9.89 -12.83 3.21
N ALA A 323 -9.11 -13.34 2.25
CA ALA A 323 -8.88 -12.66 0.99
C ALA A 323 -10.20 -12.54 0.18
N GLN A 324 -10.47 -11.37 -0.38
CA GLN A 324 -11.58 -11.09 -1.29
C GLN A 324 -11.02 -10.74 -2.69
N VAL A 325 -11.82 -11.01 -3.72
CA VAL A 325 -11.52 -10.65 -5.11
C VAL A 325 -12.23 -9.34 -5.41
N SER A 326 -11.50 -8.38 -5.95
CA SER A 326 -12.00 -7.04 -6.25
C SER A 326 -12.96 -7.01 -7.45
N GLU A 327 -12.87 -8.00 -8.36
CA GLU A 327 -13.71 -8.07 -9.55
C GLU A 327 -14.19 -9.52 -9.82
N GLY A 328 -15.44 -9.82 -9.45
CA GLY A 328 -16.25 -10.92 -10.00
C GLY A 328 -15.82 -12.39 -9.75
N GLY A 329 -14.70 -12.66 -9.08
CA GLY A 329 -14.18 -14.03 -8.89
C GLY A 329 -14.49 -14.68 -7.53
N THR A 330 -14.92 -15.95 -7.54
CA THR A 330 -15.20 -16.75 -6.35
C THR A 330 -13.95 -17.50 -5.84
N SER A 331 -13.29 -16.92 -4.83
CA SER A 331 -12.30 -17.52 -3.91
C SER A 331 -10.96 -18.02 -4.45
N TRP A 332 -9.87 -17.52 -3.86
CA TRP A 332 -8.51 -18.02 -4.06
C TRP A 332 -8.24 -19.18 -3.10
N THR A 333 -7.72 -20.28 -3.61
CA THR A 333 -7.31 -21.41 -2.76
C THR A 333 -6.12 -21.00 -1.89
N LYS A 334 -6.22 -21.28 -0.57
CA LYS A 334 -5.09 -21.13 0.35
C LYS A 334 -3.97 -22.09 -0.07
N PRO A 335 -2.69 -21.72 0.05
CA PRO A 335 -1.59 -22.69 -0.06
C PRO A 335 -1.80 -23.79 0.97
N ILE A 336 -1.74 -25.04 0.54
CA ILE A 336 -1.52 -26.16 1.46
C ILE A 336 -0.09 -25.95 1.99
N ARG A 337 0.03 -25.80 3.32
CA ARG A 337 1.32 -25.75 4.01
C ARG A 337 2.04 -27.08 3.89
#